data_AF-A0A553ZS40-F1
#
_entry.id   AF-A0A553ZS40-F1
#
_cell.length_a   1.000
_cell.length_b   1.000
_cell.length_c   1.000
_cell.angle_alpha   90.00
_cell.angle_beta   90.00
_cell.angle_gamma   90.00
#
_symmetry.space_group_name_H-M   'P 1'
#
loop_
_entity.id
_entity.type
_entity.pdbx_description
1 polymer ?
#
loop_
_entity_poly.entity_id
_entity_poly.type
_entity_poly.pdbx_seq_one_letter_code
_entity_poly.pdbx_strand_id
1 'polypeptide(L)' 'PFTLRFLPLTHSIPESCALLIAAGEHRVLHTGDWKLDPEPLIGPPISATTFRAIAPVDLVVGDSTNAPLPGHSRSEG' A
#
# COMPACT_ATOMS: atom_id res chain seq x y z
N PRO A 1 -18.92 -11.66 7.65
CA PRO A 1 -18.27 -12.01 6.36
C PRO A 1 -17.28 -10.90 5.97
N PHE A 2 -16.21 -11.22 5.23
CA PHE A 2 -15.24 -10.22 4.79
C PHE A 2 -15.42 -9.89 3.31
N THR A 3 -15.24 -8.63 2.94
CA THR A 3 -15.12 -8.21 1.54
C THR A 3 -13.75 -7.60 1.32
N LEU A 4 -13.11 -7.96 0.20
CA LEU A 4 -11.75 -7.56 -0.11
C LEU A 4 -11.74 -6.68 -1.36
N ARG A 5 -10.98 -5.59 -1.30
CA ARG A 5 -10.56 -4.83 -2.46
C ARG A 5 -9.03 -4.78 -2.51
N PHE A 6 -8.47 -5.19 -3.64
CA PHE A 6 -7.04 -5.16 -3.91
C PHE A 6 -6.64 -3.77 -4.43
N LEU A 7 -5.57 -3.21 -3.89
CA LEU A 7 -5.05 -1.89 -4.24
C LEU A 7 -3.61 -2.06 -4.75
N PRO A 8 -3.32 -1.76 -6.03
CA PRO A 8 -1.97 -1.92 -6.57
C PRO A 8 -0.93 -1.08 -5.84
N LEU A 9 0.26 -1.65 -5.64
CA LEU A 9 1.41 -1.03 -4.99
C LEU A 9 2.71 -1.32 -5.74
N THR A 10 3.69 -0.43 -5.58
CA THR A 10 5.08 -0.67 -6.01
C THR A 10 5.87 -1.37 -4.90
N HIS A 11 6.63 -2.40 -5.27
CA HIS A 11 7.55 -3.12 -4.40
C HIS A 11 8.62 -3.83 -5.25
N SER A 12 9.50 -4.63 -4.63
CA SER A 12 10.59 -5.34 -5.33
C SER A 12 10.15 -6.56 -6.15
N ILE A 13 8.85 -6.89 -6.15
CA ILE A 13 8.25 -7.91 -7.03
C ILE A 13 7.05 -7.31 -7.81
N PRO A 14 6.81 -7.76 -9.05
CA PRO A 14 5.65 -7.32 -9.82
C PRO A 14 4.32 -7.65 -9.14
N GLU A 15 3.28 -6.86 -9.45
CA GLU A 15 1.87 -7.12 -9.08
C GLU A 15 1.59 -7.16 -7.56
N SER A 16 2.44 -6.49 -6.77
CA SER A 16 2.20 -6.30 -5.33
C SER A 16 0.93 -5.47 -5.07
N CYS A 17 0.22 -5.78 -3.99
CA CYS A 17 -1.01 -5.08 -3.64
C CYS A 17 -1.27 -5.00 -2.13
N ALA A 18 -1.91 -3.91 -1.73
CA ALA A 18 -2.56 -3.76 -0.43
C ALA A 18 -3.95 -4.38 -0.47
N LEU A 19 -4.46 -4.72 0.70
CA LEU A 19 -5.82 -5.19 0.90
C LEU A 19 -6.62 -4.18 1.72
N LEU A 20 -7.71 -3.67 1.15
CA LEU A 20 -8.77 -3.03 1.91
C LEU A 20 -9.81 -4.09 2.27
N ILE A 21 -9.90 -4.38 3.56
CA ILE A 21 -10.77 -5.42 4.12
C ILE A 21 -11.95 -4.73 4.79
N ALA A 22 -13.16 -5.00 4.33
CA ALA A 22 -14.39 -4.66 5.04
C ALA A 22 -14.80 -5.83 5.94
N ALA A 23 -14.95 -5.56 7.23
CA ALA A 23 -15.26 -6.51 8.29
C ALA A 23 -16.45 -5.98 9.11
N GLY A 24 -17.67 -6.21 8.62
CA GLY A 24 -18.87 -5.58 9.19
C GLY A 24 -18.84 -4.07 8.94
N GLU A 25 -18.96 -3.27 10.00
CA GLU A 25 -18.88 -1.81 9.92
C GLU A 25 -17.45 -1.28 9.89
N HIS A 26 -16.45 -2.15 10.10
CA HIS A 26 -15.04 -1.75 10.15
C HIS A 26 -14.32 -1.93 8.82
N ARG A 27 -13.36 -1.04 8.55
CA ARG A 27 -12.49 -1.02 7.37
C ARG A 27 -11.03 -1.09 7.82
N VAL A 28 -10.35 -2.16 7.43
CA VAL A 28 -8.94 -2.39 7.73
C VAL A 28 -8.13 -2.26 6.44
N LEU A 29 -7.08 -1.45 6.46
CA LEU A 29 -6.07 -1.44 5.40
C LEU A 29 -4.88 -2.28 5.84
N HIS A 30 -4.60 -3.37 5.13
CA HIS A 30 -3.34 -4.10 5.23
C HIS A 30 -2.45 -3.65 4.07
N THR A 31 -1.33 -2.99 4.36
CA THR A 31 -0.47 -2.44 3.30
C THR A 31 0.23 -3.52 2.49
N GLY A 32 0.50 -4.68 3.11
CA GLY A 32 1.51 -5.58 2.58
C GLY A 32 2.88 -4.91 2.66
N ASP A 33 3.86 -5.46 1.96
CA ASP A 33 5.18 -4.84 1.81
C ASP A 33 5.14 -3.84 0.65
N TRP A 34 5.70 -2.66 0.85
CA TRP A 34 5.53 -1.56 -0.09
C TRP A 34 6.69 -0.57 -0.05
N LYS A 35 6.81 0.22 -1.12
CA LYS A 35 7.60 1.45 -1.15
C LYS A 35 6.90 2.49 -2.01
N LEU A 36 7.21 3.78 -1.79
CA LEU A 36 6.81 4.86 -2.70
C LEU A 36 7.91 5.08 -3.71
N ASP A 37 7.82 4.41 -4.85
CA ASP A 37 8.74 4.61 -5.95
C ASP A 37 8.15 5.61 -6.97
N PRO A 38 8.77 6.79 -7.19
CA PRO A 38 8.31 7.75 -8.18
C PRO A 38 8.63 7.31 -9.63
N GLU A 39 9.65 6.47 -9.83
CA GLU A 39 10.09 5.99 -11.15
C GLU A 39 10.34 4.47 -11.10
N PRO A 40 9.28 3.66 -10.86
CA PRO A 40 9.42 2.21 -10.81
C PRO A 40 9.82 1.67 -12.17
N LEU A 41 10.68 0.65 -12.19
CA LEU A 41 11.12 0.02 -13.45
C LEU A 41 9.97 -0.71 -14.14
N ILE A 42 9.03 -1.25 -13.37
CA ILE A 42 7.89 -2.03 -13.85
C ILE A 42 6.59 -1.48 -13.25
N GLY A 43 5.61 -1.21 -14.11
CA GLY A 43 4.29 -0.73 -13.70
C GLY A 43 4.24 0.77 -13.39
N PRO A 44 3.06 1.32 -13.08
CA PRO A 44 2.92 2.71 -12.71
C PRO A 44 3.30 2.95 -11.24
N PRO A 45 3.71 4.19 -10.88
CA PRO A 45 3.80 4.61 -9.48
C PRO A 45 2.48 4.44 -8.73
N ILE A 46 2.56 4.36 -7.40
CA ILE A 46 1.38 4.29 -6.54
C ILE A 46 0.47 5.52 -6.76
N SER A 47 -0.82 5.27 -7.01
CA SER A 47 -1.83 6.33 -7.12
C SER A 47 -2.21 6.88 -5.75
N ALA A 48 -1.63 8.02 -5.38
CA ALA A 48 -1.99 8.71 -4.14
C ALA A 48 -3.49 9.10 -4.10
N THR A 49 -4.12 9.37 -5.25
CA THR A 49 -5.56 9.64 -5.34
C THR A 49 -6.39 8.41 -4.95
N THR A 50 -5.98 7.21 -5.38
CA THR A 50 -6.66 5.97 -5.02
C THR A 50 -6.61 5.73 -3.51
N PHE A 51 -5.45 5.93 -2.89
CA PHE A 51 -5.26 5.72 -1.45
C PHE A 51 -5.92 6.82 -0.60
N ARG A 52 -6.01 8.06 -1.09
CA ARG A 52 -6.82 9.10 -0.43
C ARG A 52 -8.32 8.77 -0.45
N ALA A 53 -8.81 8.22 -1.56
CA ALA A 53 -10.23 7.89 -1.72
C ALA A 53 -10.73 6.74 -0.81
N ILE A 54 -9.83 5.99 -0.18
CA ILE A 54 -10.24 4.94 0.76
C ILE A 54 -10.42 5.45 2.19
N ALA A 55 -10.07 6.68 2.53
CA ALA A 55 -10.35 7.21 3.86
C ALA A 55 -11.87 7.40 4.10
N PRO A 56 -12.37 7.29 5.35
CA PRO A 56 -11.65 6.89 6.55
C PRO A 56 -11.47 5.35 6.64
N VAL A 57 -10.42 4.91 7.33
CA VAL A 57 -10.23 3.51 7.72
C VAL A 57 -10.08 3.43 9.24
N ASP A 58 -10.56 2.34 9.84
CA ASP A 58 -10.55 2.16 11.29
C ASP A 58 -9.19 1.66 11.80
N LEU A 59 -8.48 0.87 10.99
CA LEU A 59 -7.20 0.28 11.36
C LEU A 59 -6.28 0.15 10.15
N VAL A 60 -4.98 0.36 10.37
CA VAL A 60 -3.92 0.10 9.40
C VAL A 60 -2.96 -0.94 9.96
N VAL A 61 -2.73 -2.02 9.21
CA VAL A 61 -1.62 -2.95 9.42
C VAL A 61 -0.54 -2.58 8.42
N GLY A 62 0.55 -1.99 8.91
CA GLY A 62 1.61 -1.41 8.09
C GLY A 62 2.91 -2.23 8.11
N ASP A 63 3.61 -2.24 6.97
CA ASP A 63 5.01 -2.68 6.89
C ASP A 63 5.91 -1.75 7.73
N SER A 64 6.75 -2.36 8.56
CA SER A 64 7.67 -1.69 9.49
C SER A 64 9.14 -2.05 9.23
N THR A 65 9.44 -2.80 8.17
CA THR A 65 10.79 -3.30 7.84
C THR A 65 11.83 -2.17 7.83
N ASN A 66 11.48 -1.02 7.26
CA ASN A 66 12.36 0.15 7.15
C ASN A 66 11.98 1.31 8.09
N ALA A 67 11.02 1.13 9.00
CA ALA A 67 10.56 2.21 9.90
C ALA A 67 11.66 2.86 10.76
N PRO A 68 12.72 2.15 11.20
CA PRO A 68 13.82 2.76 11.94
C PRO A 68 14.79 3.60 11.08
N LEU A 69 14.74 3.47 9.75
CA LEU A 69 15.69 4.14 8.85
C LEU A 69 15.17 5.53 8.46
N PRO A 70 15.96 6.60 8.66
CA PRO A 70 15.55 7.94 8.26
C PRO A 70 15.63 8.12 6.73
N GLY A 71 14.80 9.02 6.20
CA GLY A 71 14.82 9.38 4.79
C GLY A 71 13.84 8.55 3.96
N HIS A 72 14.22 8.28 2.71
CA HIS A 72 13.38 7.59 1.73
C HIS A 72 14.19 6.56 0.97
N SER A 73 13.54 5.48 0.55
CA SER A 73 14.12 4.51 -0.39
C SER A 73 14.45 5.19 -1.72
N ARG A 74 15.53 4.74 -2.36
CA ARG A 74 15.87 5.18 -3.72
C ARG A 74 14.87 4.60 -4.72
N SER A 75 14.68 5.34 -5.81
CA SER A 75 14.00 4.88 -7.01
C SER A 75 14.73 3.69 -7.63
N GLU A 76 13.99 2.82 -8.33
CA GLU A 76 14.56 1.78 -9.20
C GLU A 76 15.09 2.34 -10.52
N GLY A 77 14.43 3.36 -11.05
CA GLY A 77 14.83 4.10 -12.25
C GLY A 77 16.04 4.99 -12.05
#